data_AF-A0A845XZW5-F1
#
_entry.id   AF-A0A845XZW5-F1
#
_cell.length_a   1.000
_cell.length_b   1.000
_cell.length_c   1.000
_cell.angle_alpha   90.00
_cell.angle_beta   90.00
_cell.angle_gamma   90.00
#
_symmetry.space_group_name_H-M   'P 1'
#
loop_
_entity.id
_entity.type
_entity.pdbx_description
1 polymer ?
#
loop_
_entity_poly.entity_id
_entity_poly.type
_entity_poly.pdbx_seq_one_letter_code
_entity_poly.pdbx_strand_id
1 'polypeptide(L)'
;MFRFVAVVKSSSLLTLGVLAVVSNLILKPLEAGAVVNDQSLVFVKDSLPQEPVPIPEKLNKGDNQVLGSDTVTNFNAMGINQLPSPPAPAKISQALPPNLPPGIELPEDRLPERPPSLEPAPEPQPPQKLPPVDELLDPSTPSPDLPDEILEDIPRRIVIKRFNIIGSTVFSQEKLAEITDPFLNQPISLPRLFKLRSEITKLYDQEGYVNSGAYIPPQELEDGVVTVEIIEGELEDIIVKGLSRLNPNYIKSRLAIATKKPLNVRRLLNGLQMLRLDPLIANISAELSAGVEPGESLLEVTVTEADTFSTQIVIDNGRSPSVGSFRRRPQIREGNLLGLGDALEFNYTNTDGSDTFDVSYTLPINPRNGTLRLAYGTTASEVIEPPFDRIDIDSESRFYEITLRQPVFQTPTEEVAIGITGSRQESETSILDTPFPLSAGADDEGRTRINAIRLFQEWTKRSEQQVLAARSQLSIGISSGDTT
;
A
#
# COMPACT_ATOMS: atom_id res chain seq x y z
N MET A 1 -9.09 2.05 -40.55
CA MET A 1 -10.48 1.57 -40.77
C MET A 1 -10.70 0.42 -39.80
N PHE A 2 -11.52 0.62 -38.77
CA PHE A 2 -11.64 -0.28 -37.62
C PHE A 2 -12.70 -1.36 -37.84
N ARG A 3 -12.43 -2.59 -37.39
CA ARG A 3 -13.49 -3.57 -37.05
C ARG A 3 -13.20 -4.17 -35.68
N PHE A 4 -14.11 -3.92 -34.76
CA PHE A 4 -14.25 -4.55 -33.47
C PHE A 4 -15.04 -5.85 -33.62
N VAL A 5 -14.66 -6.90 -32.88
CA VAL A 5 -15.60 -7.90 -32.40
C VAL A 5 -15.35 -8.09 -30.91
N ALA A 6 -16.32 -7.65 -30.11
CA ALA A 6 -16.40 -7.93 -28.69
C ALA A 6 -17.53 -8.94 -28.47
N VAL A 7 -17.29 -9.93 -27.61
CA VAL A 7 -18.36 -10.69 -26.96
C VAL A 7 -18.21 -10.45 -25.46
N VAL A 8 -19.01 -9.51 -24.96
CA VAL A 8 -19.13 -9.21 -23.52
C VAL A 8 -20.47 -9.75 -23.06
N LYS A 9 -20.45 -10.56 -22.00
CA LYS A 9 -21.62 -10.86 -21.19
C LYS A 9 -21.31 -10.43 -19.76
N SER A 10 -21.59 -9.17 -19.43
CA SER A 10 -21.64 -8.69 -18.05
C SER A 10 -22.32 -7.33 -17.97
N SER A 11 -23.33 -7.26 -17.12
CA SER A 11 -24.18 -6.13 -16.83
C SER A 11 -23.51 -5.16 -15.86
N SER A 12 -22.81 -4.14 -16.36
CA SER A 12 -22.67 -2.82 -15.72
C SER A 12 -21.91 -1.86 -16.64
N LEU A 13 -22.57 -0.79 -17.06
CA LEU A 13 -22.12 0.14 -18.11
C LEU A 13 -21.33 1.35 -17.57
N LEU A 14 -20.73 1.25 -16.37
CA LEU A 14 -20.13 2.42 -15.69
C LEU A 14 -18.58 2.46 -15.69
N THR A 15 -17.89 1.48 -16.26
CA THR A 15 -16.43 1.32 -16.11
C THR A 15 -15.55 1.89 -17.23
N LEU A 16 -16.12 2.46 -18.31
CA LEU A 16 -15.31 3.02 -19.41
C LEU A 16 -14.95 4.51 -19.27
N GLY A 17 -15.53 5.22 -18.31
CA GLY A 17 -15.40 6.69 -18.22
C GLY A 17 -14.06 7.21 -17.71
N VAL A 18 -13.34 6.44 -16.88
CA VAL A 18 -12.16 6.97 -16.15
C VAL A 18 -10.89 6.95 -17.00
N LEU A 19 -10.74 6.01 -17.94
CA LEU A 19 -9.55 5.89 -18.79
C LEU A 19 -9.46 7.00 -19.85
N ALA A 20 -10.60 7.54 -20.28
CA ALA A 20 -10.68 8.58 -21.30
C ALA A 20 -10.40 10.00 -20.76
N VAL A 21 -10.72 10.27 -19.50
CA VAL A 21 -10.60 11.63 -18.93
C VAL A 21 -9.15 12.03 -18.67
N VAL A 22 -8.28 11.09 -18.28
CA VAL A 22 -6.84 11.37 -18.08
C VAL A 22 -6.09 11.45 -19.42
N SER A 23 -6.48 10.61 -20.40
CA SER A 23 -5.90 10.62 -21.74
C SER A 23 -6.14 11.94 -22.50
N ASN A 24 -7.31 12.58 -22.29
CA ASN A 24 -7.64 13.86 -22.94
C ASN A 24 -7.07 15.10 -22.25
N LEU A 25 -6.62 15.01 -20.99
CA LEU A 25 -6.05 16.17 -20.28
C LEU A 25 -4.57 16.41 -20.62
N ILE A 26 -3.87 15.41 -21.15
CA ILE A 26 -2.42 15.46 -21.40
C ILE A 26 -2.07 15.64 -22.90
N LEU A 27 -3.02 15.39 -23.82
CA LEU A 27 -2.78 15.46 -25.26
C LEU A 27 -3.57 16.58 -25.96
N LYS A 28 -2.98 17.78 -25.99
CA LYS A 28 -3.11 18.76 -27.09
C LYS A 28 -1.68 19.14 -27.53
N PRO A 29 -1.44 19.36 -28.83
CA PRO A 29 -0.29 18.76 -29.51
C PRO A 29 1.00 19.56 -29.32
N LEU A 30 2.09 18.86 -28.97
CA LEU A 30 3.43 19.25 -29.40
C LEU A 30 3.65 18.62 -30.77
N GLU A 31 3.52 19.43 -31.82
CA GLU A 31 4.02 19.08 -33.14
C GLU A 31 5.56 19.14 -33.11
N ALA A 32 6.20 17.98 -33.00
CA ALA A 32 7.54 17.73 -33.55
C ALA A 32 7.89 16.24 -33.42
N GLY A 33 7.90 15.52 -34.54
CA GLY A 33 8.81 14.40 -34.79
C GLY A 33 8.81 13.16 -33.85
N ALA A 34 7.72 12.84 -33.15
CA ALA A 34 7.65 11.62 -32.34
C ALA A 34 7.25 10.40 -33.21
N VAL A 35 8.15 9.42 -33.31
CA VAL A 35 7.81 8.08 -33.81
C VAL A 35 7.04 7.36 -32.70
N VAL A 36 5.73 7.19 -32.90
CA VAL A 36 4.84 6.45 -31.99
C VAL A 36 4.98 4.96 -32.28
N ASN A 37 5.57 4.20 -31.36
CA ASN A 37 5.54 2.74 -31.40
C ASN A 37 4.50 2.18 -30.41
N ASP A 38 3.89 1.06 -30.82
CA ASP A 38 2.60 0.49 -30.44
C ASP A 38 2.17 0.49 -28.95
N GLN A 39 0.86 0.68 -28.74
CA GLN A 39 0.17 0.48 -27.46
C GLN A 39 -0.03 -1.03 -27.19
N SER A 40 0.68 -1.61 -26.23
CA SER A 40 0.41 -2.99 -25.79
C SER A 40 -0.59 -3.02 -24.63
N LEU A 41 -1.81 -3.51 -24.87
CA LEU A 41 -2.76 -3.92 -23.83
C LEU A 41 -2.47 -5.38 -23.44
N VAL A 42 -1.96 -5.60 -22.23
CA VAL A 42 -1.78 -6.95 -21.69
C VAL A 42 -2.99 -7.30 -20.82
N PHE A 43 -3.80 -8.26 -21.27
CA PHE A 43 -4.85 -8.88 -20.46
C PHE A 43 -4.31 -10.20 -19.89
N VAL A 44 -4.03 -10.25 -18.59
CA VAL A 44 -3.73 -11.51 -17.92
C VAL A 44 -5.04 -12.10 -17.42
N LYS A 45 -5.46 -13.23 -18.00
CA LYS A 45 -6.57 -14.06 -17.51
C LYS A 45 -6.01 -15.42 -17.14
N ASP A 46 -5.79 -15.65 -15.85
CA ASP A 46 -5.43 -16.98 -15.36
C ASP A 46 -6.58 -17.95 -15.61
N SER A 47 -6.31 -18.94 -16.45
CA SER A 47 -7.22 -20.05 -16.77
C SER A 47 -6.52 -21.34 -16.33
N LEU A 48 -7.22 -22.18 -15.57
CA LEU A 48 -6.75 -23.49 -15.08
C LEU A 48 -6.15 -24.35 -16.20
N PRO A 49 -5.18 -25.24 -15.90
CA PRO A 49 -4.46 -26.01 -16.91
C PRO A 49 -5.41 -26.95 -17.67
N GLN A 50 -5.40 -26.86 -19.00
CA GLN A 50 -6.09 -27.81 -19.87
C GLN A 50 -5.20 -29.03 -20.14
N GLU A 51 -5.82 -30.21 -20.14
CA GLU A 51 -5.19 -31.49 -20.47
C GLU A 51 -4.59 -31.52 -21.89
N PRO A 52 -3.54 -32.32 -22.13
CA PRO A 52 -2.87 -32.37 -23.43
C PRO A 52 -3.72 -33.10 -24.48
N VAL A 53 -3.97 -32.43 -25.61
CA VAL A 53 -4.57 -33.01 -26.82
C VAL A 53 -3.48 -33.75 -27.62
N PRO A 54 -3.73 -34.96 -28.16
CA PRO A 54 -2.73 -35.73 -28.89
C PRO A 54 -2.53 -35.23 -30.34
N ILE A 55 -1.30 -35.36 -30.82
CA ILE A 55 -0.87 -35.04 -32.20
C ILE A 55 -1.17 -36.24 -33.10
N PRO A 56 -1.77 -36.07 -34.30
CA PRO A 56 -1.73 -37.09 -35.32
C PRO A 56 -0.54 -36.90 -36.26
N GLU A 57 0.24 -37.97 -36.34
CA GLU A 57 1.33 -38.24 -37.26
C GLU A 57 0.79 -38.46 -38.69
N LYS A 58 1.36 -37.78 -39.70
CA LYS A 58 1.60 -38.31 -41.06
C LYS A 58 2.43 -37.35 -41.93
N LEU A 59 3.64 -37.83 -42.27
CA LEU A 59 4.46 -37.37 -43.40
C LEU A 59 3.71 -37.54 -44.74
N ASN A 60 3.85 -36.57 -45.67
CA ASN A 60 4.32 -36.91 -47.01
C ASN A 60 4.95 -35.72 -47.77
N LYS A 61 5.86 -36.10 -48.67
CA LYS A 61 6.81 -35.35 -49.49
C LYS A 61 6.23 -34.25 -50.41
N GLY A 62 7.02 -33.18 -50.53
CA GLY A 62 7.59 -32.68 -51.80
C GLY A 62 6.67 -31.94 -52.77
N ASP A 63 6.90 -30.64 -52.93
CA ASP A 63 7.20 -30.05 -54.25
C ASP A 63 7.75 -28.62 -54.11
N ASN A 64 8.83 -28.36 -54.86
CA ASN A 64 9.48 -27.06 -55.01
C ASN A 64 8.60 -26.11 -55.85
N GLN A 65 8.36 -24.89 -55.35
CA GLN A 65 8.21 -23.72 -56.22
C GLN A 65 8.92 -22.50 -55.61
N VAL A 66 9.81 -21.93 -56.41
CA VAL A 66 10.56 -20.69 -56.18
C VAL A 66 9.67 -19.52 -56.60
N LEU A 67 9.41 -18.55 -55.71
CA LEU A 67 9.09 -17.17 -56.06
C LEU A 67 9.04 -16.29 -54.79
N GLY A 68 9.74 -15.16 -54.83
CA GLY A 68 9.49 -14.03 -53.94
C GLY A 68 10.62 -13.73 -52.95
N SER A 69 11.53 -12.86 -53.38
CA SER A 69 12.26 -11.94 -52.51
C SER A 69 11.33 -11.31 -51.49
N ASP A 70 11.69 -11.40 -50.20
CA ASP A 70 11.48 -10.40 -49.15
C ASP A 70 11.59 -11.10 -47.78
N THR A 71 12.83 -11.39 -47.37
CA THR A 71 13.10 -11.75 -45.97
C THR A 71 14.15 -10.78 -45.45
N VAL A 72 13.68 -9.60 -45.02
CA VAL A 72 14.43 -8.79 -44.07
C VAL A 72 14.35 -9.55 -42.75
N THR A 73 15.38 -10.34 -42.47
CA THR A 73 15.57 -10.99 -41.18
C THR A 73 15.87 -9.89 -40.16
N ASN A 74 14.82 -9.34 -39.56
CA ASN A 74 14.94 -8.44 -38.42
C ASN A 74 15.55 -9.23 -37.25
N PHE A 75 16.83 -8.98 -36.98
CA PHE A 75 17.48 -9.33 -35.71
C PHE A 75 16.84 -8.51 -34.59
N ASN A 76 15.70 -8.97 -34.06
CA ASN A 76 15.18 -8.53 -32.78
C ASN A 76 15.90 -9.32 -31.67
N ALA A 77 17.17 -9.01 -31.47
CA ALA A 77 17.96 -9.47 -30.34
C ALA A 77 18.22 -8.28 -29.42
N MET A 78 17.24 -7.92 -28.60
CA MET A 78 17.48 -7.21 -27.33
C MET A 78 16.20 -7.31 -26.49
N GLY A 79 16.30 -8.11 -25.43
CA GLY A 79 15.19 -8.44 -24.55
C GLY A 79 14.69 -7.19 -23.81
N ILE A 80 13.46 -6.79 -24.12
CA ILE A 80 12.65 -5.97 -23.24
C ILE A 80 12.40 -6.77 -21.95
N ASN A 81 13.01 -6.33 -20.85
CA ASN A 81 12.71 -6.86 -19.51
C ASN A 81 11.20 -6.78 -19.25
N GLN A 82 10.53 -7.94 -19.24
CA GLN A 82 9.19 -8.04 -18.70
C GLN A 82 9.27 -7.73 -17.21
N LEU A 83 8.57 -6.68 -16.77
CA LEU A 83 8.41 -6.37 -15.35
C LEU A 83 7.75 -7.56 -14.64
N PRO A 84 8.15 -7.87 -13.38
CA PRO A 84 7.58 -8.98 -12.63
C PRO A 84 6.09 -8.76 -12.34
N SER A 85 5.30 -9.80 -12.57
CA SER A 85 3.91 -9.91 -12.10
C SER A 85 3.86 -9.90 -10.55
N PRO A 86 2.79 -9.38 -9.94
CA PRO A 86 2.64 -9.42 -8.48
C PRO A 86 2.57 -10.87 -7.97
N PRO A 87 3.15 -11.18 -6.79
CA PRO A 87 3.15 -12.52 -6.23
C PRO A 87 1.73 -12.97 -5.86
N ALA A 88 1.39 -14.23 -6.16
CA ALA A 88 0.16 -14.89 -5.74
C ALA A 88 0.23 -15.31 -4.26
N PRO A 89 -0.90 -15.40 -3.53
CA PRO A 89 -0.92 -15.69 -2.09
C PRO A 89 -0.52 -17.15 -1.80
N ALA A 90 0.48 -17.34 -0.94
CA ALA A 90 0.88 -18.65 -0.44
C ALA A 90 -0.16 -19.21 0.55
N LYS A 91 -0.65 -20.42 0.28
CA LYS A 91 -1.45 -21.22 1.24
C LYS A 91 -0.50 -21.88 2.24
N ILE A 92 -0.63 -21.54 3.52
CA ILE A 92 0.11 -22.16 4.62
C ILE A 92 -0.67 -23.41 5.08
N SER A 93 -0.12 -24.60 4.82
CA SER A 93 -0.55 -25.84 5.47
C SER A 93 0.18 -26.00 6.80
N GLN A 94 -0.61 -26.20 7.86
CA GLN A 94 -0.15 -26.44 9.24
C GLN A 94 0.51 -27.82 9.39
N ALA A 95 1.63 -27.88 10.09
CA ALA A 95 2.16 -29.10 10.69
C ALA A 95 2.57 -28.80 12.15
N LEU A 96 2.04 -29.61 13.08
CA LEU A 96 2.31 -29.58 14.52
C LEU A 96 3.69 -30.20 14.83
N PRO A 97 4.46 -29.69 15.81
CA PRO A 97 5.67 -30.36 16.29
C PRO A 97 5.36 -31.39 17.42
N PRO A 98 6.11 -32.51 17.49
CA PRO A 98 6.01 -33.47 18.61
C PRO A 98 7.08 -33.26 19.71
N ASN A 99 6.64 -33.53 20.95
CA ASN A 99 7.32 -34.01 22.17
C ASN A 99 8.59 -33.35 22.76
N LEU A 100 8.48 -33.04 24.06
CA LEU A 100 9.53 -32.68 25.03
C LEU A 100 10.28 -33.92 25.57
N PRO A 101 11.59 -33.82 25.87
CA PRO A 101 12.34 -34.80 26.67
C PRO A 101 12.36 -34.47 28.19
N PRO A 102 12.45 -35.47 29.09
CA PRO A 102 12.48 -35.28 30.53
C PRO A 102 13.89 -35.31 31.14
N GLY A 103 14.07 -34.58 32.25
CA GLY A 103 15.08 -34.87 33.29
C GLY A 103 16.31 -33.95 33.31
N ILE A 104 16.32 -32.98 34.24
CA ILE A 104 17.55 -32.47 34.88
C ILE A 104 17.25 -32.24 36.36
N GLU A 105 18.01 -32.95 37.21
CA GLU A 105 18.02 -32.86 38.68
C GLU A 105 18.78 -31.60 39.17
N LEU A 106 18.34 -31.09 40.32
CA LEU A 106 18.90 -29.96 41.06
C LEU A 106 20.23 -30.32 41.78
N PRO A 107 21.20 -29.40 41.89
CA PRO A 107 22.22 -29.45 42.91
C PRO A 107 21.82 -28.60 44.13
N GLU A 108 21.93 -29.19 45.31
CA GLU A 108 21.75 -28.58 46.63
C GLU A 108 23.00 -27.77 47.08
N ASP A 109 22.68 -26.70 47.81
CA ASP A 109 23.41 -26.12 48.95
C ASP A 109 24.76 -25.40 48.76
N ARG A 110 24.69 -24.06 48.72
CA ARG A 110 25.62 -23.16 49.44
C ARG A 110 24.91 -21.87 49.87
N LEU A 111 24.71 -21.72 51.17
CA LEU A 111 24.34 -20.45 51.82
C LEU A 111 25.38 -19.36 51.54
N PRO A 112 24.93 -18.11 51.32
CA PRO A 112 25.65 -16.95 51.81
C PRO A 112 24.81 -16.09 52.76
N GLU A 113 25.57 -15.32 53.55
CA GLU A 113 25.27 -14.64 54.79
C GLU A 113 24.10 -13.63 54.78
N ARG A 114 23.53 -13.48 55.99
CA ARG A 114 22.39 -12.65 56.35
C ARG A 114 22.76 -11.16 56.31
N PRO A 115 22.07 -10.29 55.53
CA PRO A 115 22.22 -8.85 55.67
C PRO A 115 21.58 -8.35 56.99
N PRO A 116 22.08 -7.22 57.54
CA PRO A 116 21.63 -6.68 58.83
C PRO A 116 20.17 -6.20 58.79
N SER A 117 19.50 -6.37 59.92
CA SER A 117 18.09 -6.02 60.17
C SER A 117 17.75 -4.61 59.72
N LEU A 118 16.91 -4.51 58.68
CA LEU A 118 16.09 -3.32 58.46
C LEU A 118 15.02 -3.32 59.57
N GLU A 119 14.82 -2.15 60.16
CA GLU A 119 13.70 -1.89 61.07
C GLU A 119 12.37 -2.30 60.41
N PRO A 120 11.43 -2.92 61.14
CA PRO A 120 10.15 -3.30 60.56
C PRO A 120 9.42 -2.06 60.05
N ALA A 121 9.10 -2.06 58.75
CA ALA A 121 8.05 -1.21 58.22
C ALA A 121 6.77 -1.42 59.05
N PRO A 122 5.97 -0.37 59.29
CA PRO A 122 4.70 -0.52 59.99
C PRO A 122 3.85 -1.58 59.28
N GLU A 123 3.31 -2.52 60.06
CA GLU A 123 2.47 -3.60 59.55
C GLU A 123 1.38 -3.01 58.63
N PRO A 124 1.19 -3.59 57.43
CA PRO A 124 0.03 -3.24 56.63
C PRO A 124 -1.21 -3.56 57.46
N GLN A 125 -1.98 -2.53 57.80
CA GLN A 125 -3.28 -2.71 58.42
C GLN A 125 -4.08 -3.68 57.52
N PRO A 126 -4.75 -4.69 58.10
CA PRO A 126 -5.59 -5.57 57.32
C PRO A 126 -6.57 -4.71 56.53
N PRO A 127 -6.82 -5.02 55.23
CA PRO A 127 -7.78 -4.27 54.45
C PRO A 127 -9.08 -4.22 55.25
N GLN A 128 -9.60 -3.01 55.46
CA GLN A 128 -10.94 -2.85 56.02
C GLN A 128 -11.86 -3.74 55.19
N LYS A 129 -12.58 -4.64 55.86
CA LYS A 129 -13.60 -5.44 55.19
C LYS A 129 -14.52 -4.45 54.49
N LEU A 130 -14.56 -4.52 53.16
CA LEU A 130 -15.62 -3.87 52.39
C LEU A 130 -16.95 -4.29 53.03
N PRO A 131 -17.87 -3.35 53.26
CA PRO A 131 -19.20 -3.70 53.76
C PRO A 131 -19.83 -4.76 52.85
N PRO A 132 -20.62 -5.70 53.41
CA PRO A 132 -21.35 -6.67 52.60
C PRO A 132 -22.15 -5.95 51.51
N VAL A 133 -22.22 -6.54 50.31
CA VAL A 133 -22.95 -5.95 49.17
C VAL A 133 -24.40 -5.62 49.53
N ASP A 134 -24.99 -6.33 50.48
CA ASP A 134 -26.35 -6.08 50.99
C ASP A 134 -26.48 -4.75 51.77
N GLU A 135 -25.44 -4.28 52.46
CA GLU A 135 -25.42 -2.96 53.15
C GLU A 135 -25.26 -1.78 52.17
N LEU A 136 -24.64 -2.01 51.00
CA LEU A 136 -24.50 -1.00 49.94
C LEU A 136 -25.76 -0.90 49.05
N LEU A 137 -26.65 -1.89 49.15
CA LEU A 137 -27.89 -1.98 48.38
C LEU A 137 -29.14 -1.77 49.24
N ASP A 138 -28.99 -1.47 50.53
CA ASP A 138 -30.10 -1.17 51.43
C ASP A 138 -30.74 0.18 51.06
N PRO A 139 -32.01 0.22 50.61
CA PRO A 139 -32.69 1.45 50.21
C PRO A 139 -33.16 2.32 51.40
N SER A 140 -32.66 2.05 52.62
CA SER A 140 -33.21 2.58 53.88
C SER A 140 -32.26 3.49 54.66
N THR A 141 -31.08 3.80 54.14
CA THR A 141 -30.27 4.90 54.70
C THR A 141 -30.83 6.23 54.16
N PRO A 142 -31.29 7.16 55.03
CA PRO A 142 -31.57 8.51 54.58
C PRO A 142 -30.25 9.11 54.13
N SER A 143 -30.12 9.42 52.84
CA SER A 143 -29.13 10.39 52.42
C SER A 143 -29.33 11.67 53.22
N PRO A 144 -28.27 12.45 53.53
CA PRO A 144 -28.47 13.82 53.96
C PRO A 144 -29.27 14.49 52.84
N ASP A 145 -30.54 14.76 53.09
CA ASP A 145 -31.36 15.57 52.21
C ASP A 145 -30.61 16.89 52.06
N LEU A 146 -30.02 17.09 50.87
CA LEU A 146 -29.75 18.42 50.39
C LEU A 146 -31.05 19.19 50.58
N PRO A 147 -31.06 20.32 51.30
CA PRO A 147 -32.27 21.10 51.50
C PRO A 147 -32.95 21.31 50.15
N ASP A 148 -34.21 20.86 50.04
CA ASP A 148 -35.06 21.02 48.85
C ASP A 148 -35.18 22.49 48.40
N GLU A 149 -34.74 23.45 49.22
CA GLU A 149 -34.66 24.88 48.92
C GLU A 149 -33.71 25.24 47.76
N ILE A 150 -32.81 24.36 47.30
CA ILE A 150 -31.94 24.66 46.14
C ILE A 150 -32.59 24.25 44.80
N LEU A 151 -33.74 23.57 44.81
CA LEU A 151 -34.41 23.07 43.59
C LEU A 151 -35.64 23.89 43.16
N GLU A 152 -36.05 24.91 43.93
CA GLU A 152 -37.27 25.67 43.63
C GLU A 152 -37.11 26.74 42.54
N ASP A 153 -35.87 27.11 42.15
CA ASP A 153 -35.63 28.21 41.19
C ASP A 153 -35.19 27.76 39.79
N ILE A 154 -35.26 26.46 39.48
CA ILE A 154 -35.06 25.99 38.11
C ILE A 154 -36.42 26.04 37.40
N PRO A 155 -36.64 26.91 36.39
CA PRO A 155 -37.89 26.93 35.65
C PRO A 155 -38.17 25.51 35.12
N ARG A 156 -39.25 24.88 35.62
CA ARG A 156 -39.59 23.49 35.30
C ARG A 156 -39.73 23.25 33.79
N ARG A 157 -39.92 24.32 33.01
CA ARG A 157 -39.94 24.32 31.54
C ARG A 157 -39.42 25.65 30.99
N ILE A 158 -38.55 25.58 29.99
CA ILE A 158 -37.96 26.71 29.28
C ILE A 158 -38.52 26.73 27.85
N VAL A 159 -38.81 27.90 27.29
CA VAL A 159 -39.23 28.03 25.88
C VAL A 159 -38.03 28.45 25.04
N ILE A 160 -37.62 27.57 24.11
CA ILE A 160 -36.52 27.85 23.19
C ILE A 160 -37.07 28.40 21.88
N LYS A 161 -36.61 29.57 21.47
CA LYS A 161 -36.92 30.19 20.18
C LYS A 161 -35.90 29.83 19.09
N ARG A 162 -34.63 29.62 19.48
CA ARG A 162 -33.54 29.33 18.54
C ARG A 162 -32.42 28.53 19.19
N PHE A 163 -31.85 27.59 18.45
CA PHE A 163 -30.57 26.98 18.78
C PHE A 163 -29.44 27.68 18.01
N ASN A 164 -28.39 28.07 18.72
CA ASN A 164 -27.16 28.56 18.12
C ASN A 164 -26.13 27.43 18.16
N ILE A 165 -25.95 26.73 17.05
CA ILE A 165 -24.98 25.63 16.98
C ILE A 165 -23.65 26.16 16.45
N ILE A 166 -22.59 25.98 17.25
CA ILE A 166 -21.23 26.41 16.92
C ILE A 166 -20.28 25.19 16.89
N GLY A 167 -19.22 25.25 16.09
CA GLY A 167 -18.18 24.21 16.05
C GLY A 167 -18.41 23.05 15.07
N SER A 168 -19.53 23.02 14.32
CA SER A 168 -19.72 22.03 13.26
C SER A 168 -19.00 22.43 11.97
N THR A 169 -18.06 21.60 11.50
CA THR A 169 -17.48 21.70 10.16
C THR A 169 -17.94 20.56 9.25
N VAL A 170 -18.38 19.45 9.83
CA VAL A 170 -18.83 18.25 9.10
C VAL A 170 -20.24 18.37 8.57
N PHE A 171 -21.17 18.89 9.38
CA PHE A 171 -22.60 18.94 9.04
C PHE A 171 -23.04 20.35 8.75
N SER A 172 -23.93 20.49 7.76
CA SER A 172 -24.53 21.77 7.45
C SER A 172 -25.57 22.16 8.52
N GLN A 173 -25.88 23.45 8.63
CA GLN A 173 -26.87 23.92 9.59
C GLN A 173 -28.25 23.33 9.31
N GLU A 174 -28.60 23.09 8.04
CA GLU A 174 -29.86 22.47 7.64
C GLU A 174 -29.96 21.04 8.19
N LYS A 175 -28.86 20.28 8.14
CA LYS A 175 -28.85 18.90 8.64
C LYS A 175 -29.02 18.84 10.15
N LEU A 176 -28.44 19.80 10.87
CA LEU A 176 -28.60 19.93 12.31
C LEU A 176 -29.99 20.47 12.70
N ALA A 177 -30.58 21.32 11.85
CA ALA A 177 -31.93 21.84 12.02
C ALA A 177 -32.98 20.71 12.06
N GLU A 178 -32.83 19.66 11.24
CA GLU A 178 -33.69 18.47 11.29
C GLU A 178 -33.80 17.85 12.70
N ILE A 179 -32.74 17.94 13.50
CA ILE A 179 -32.68 17.43 14.87
C ILE A 179 -33.23 18.46 15.87
N THR A 180 -32.99 19.76 15.65
CA THR A 180 -33.40 20.82 16.59
C THR A 180 -34.82 21.32 16.42
N ASP A 181 -35.38 21.30 15.21
CA ASP A 181 -36.70 21.84 14.89
C ASP A 181 -37.82 21.24 15.75
N PRO A 182 -37.83 19.93 16.07
CA PRO A 182 -38.82 19.35 16.95
C PRO A 182 -38.79 19.89 18.39
N PHE A 183 -37.80 20.69 18.77
CA PHE A 183 -37.58 21.25 20.10
C PHE A 183 -37.90 22.76 20.20
N LEU A 184 -38.15 23.44 19.08
CA LEU A 184 -38.42 24.88 19.03
C LEU A 184 -39.87 25.24 19.42
N ASN A 185 -40.05 26.46 19.92
CA ASN A 185 -41.34 27.12 20.20
C ASN A 185 -42.29 26.33 21.12
N GLN A 186 -41.76 25.47 21.98
CA GLN A 186 -42.53 24.72 22.96
C GLN A 186 -41.83 24.72 24.33
N PRO A 187 -42.57 24.51 25.43
CA PRO A 187 -41.97 24.35 26.75
C PRO A 187 -41.20 23.03 26.82
N ILE A 188 -39.87 23.10 27.01
CA ILE A 188 -39.00 21.93 27.16
C ILE A 188 -38.40 21.86 28.57
N SER A 189 -38.21 20.65 29.08
CA SER A 189 -37.50 20.40 30.33
C SER A 189 -36.00 20.18 30.07
N LEU A 190 -35.17 20.34 31.10
CA LEU A 190 -33.72 20.11 31.01
C LEU A 190 -33.36 18.69 30.50
N PRO A 191 -34.03 17.60 30.92
CA PRO A 191 -33.78 16.27 30.34
C PRO A 191 -34.08 16.20 28.84
N ARG A 192 -35.07 16.95 28.35
CA ARG A 192 -35.40 17.01 26.92
C ARG A 192 -34.31 17.74 26.13
N LEU A 193 -33.71 18.76 26.72
CA LEU A 193 -32.55 19.47 26.15
C LEU A 193 -31.30 18.56 26.10
N PHE A 194 -31.04 17.77 27.15
CA PHE A 194 -29.97 16.78 27.11
C PHE A 194 -30.23 15.65 26.11
N LYS A 195 -31.50 15.29 25.88
CA LYS A 195 -31.85 14.37 24.79
C LYS A 195 -31.48 14.95 23.42
N LEU A 196 -31.78 16.22 23.15
CA LEU A 196 -31.35 16.90 21.91
C LEU A 196 -29.84 16.81 21.72
N ARG A 197 -29.06 17.20 22.75
CA ARG A 197 -27.60 17.08 22.74
C ARG A 197 -27.15 15.66 22.39
N SER A 198 -27.75 14.65 23.04
CA SER A 198 -27.43 13.24 22.77
C SER A 198 -27.81 12.80 21.35
N GLU A 199 -28.89 13.31 20.75
CA GLU A 199 -29.23 13.01 19.34
C GLU A 199 -28.22 13.65 18.36
N ILE A 200 -27.72 14.86 18.64
CA ILE A 200 -26.65 15.48 17.84
C ILE A 200 -25.36 14.65 17.96
N THR A 201 -24.95 14.27 19.17
CA THR A 201 -23.77 13.38 19.35
C THR A 201 -23.95 12.05 18.64
N LYS A 202 -25.17 11.49 18.67
CA LYS A 202 -25.49 10.24 17.97
C LYS A 202 -25.40 10.37 16.45
N LEU A 203 -25.73 11.53 15.87
CA LEU A 203 -25.50 11.79 14.44
C LEU A 203 -24.00 11.72 14.09
N TYR A 204 -23.14 12.33 14.91
CA TYR A 204 -21.69 12.28 14.74
C TYR A 204 -21.16 10.84 14.84
N ASP A 205 -21.57 10.10 15.87
CA ASP A 205 -21.18 8.71 16.08
C ASP A 205 -21.59 7.81 14.90
N GLN A 206 -22.84 7.95 14.43
CA GLN A 206 -23.36 7.20 13.28
C GLN A 206 -22.58 7.45 11.99
N GLU A 207 -22.00 8.64 11.80
CA GLU A 207 -21.14 8.95 10.66
C GLU A 207 -19.65 8.64 10.89
N GLY A 208 -19.32 8.08 12.05
CA GLY A 208 -17.99 7.57 12.38
C GLY A 208 -17.06 8.58 13.08
N TYR A 209 -17.60 9.69 13.58
CA TYR A 209 -16.87 10.70 14.37
C TYR A 209 -17.02 10.43 15.87
N VAL A 210 -16.51 9.27 16.31
CA VAL A 210 -16.77 8.71 17.64
C VAL A 210 -16.22 9.53 18.81
N ASN A 211 -15.20 10.36 18.55
CA ASN A 211 -14.60 11.26 19.54
C ASN A 211 -15.13 12.70 19.43
N SER A 212 -16.21 12.90 18.67
CA SER A 212 -16.89 14.19 18.53
C SER A 212 -18.23 14.18 19.25
N GLY A 213 -18.65 15.31 19.78
CA GLY A 213 -19.92 15.38 20.50
C GLY A 213 -20.42 16.79 20.73
N ALA A 214 -21.73 16.88 20.98
CA ALA A 214 -22.37 18.12 21.38
C ALA A 214 -22.25 18.31 22.91
N TYR A 215 -21.94 19.55 23.30
CA TYR A 215 -21.87 20.05 24.65
C TYR A 215 -22.75 21.28 24.78
N ILE A 216 -23.39 21.45 25.93
CA ILE A 216 -24.19 22.65 26.23
C ILE A 216 -23.47 23.36 27.36
N PRO A 217 -22.75 24.46 27.09
CA PRO A 217 -22.05 25.20 28.13
C PRO A 217 -23.05 25.81 29.13
N PRO A 218 -22.64 26.00 30.40
CA PRO A 218 -23.37 26.83 31.34
C PRO A 218 -23.59 28.22 30.74
N GLN A 219 -24.85 28.62 30.63
CA GLN A 219 -25.26 29.89 30.02
C GLN A 219 -26.54 30.39 30.67
N GLU A 220 -26.70 31.71 30.70
CA GLU A 220 -27.97 32.33 31.04
C GLU A 220 -28.90 32.30 29.81
N LEU A 221 -30.18 32.01 30.04
CA LEU A 221 -31.18 31.93 28.97
C LEU A 221 -31.66 33.33 28.59
N GLU A 222 -30.90 34.01 27.75
CA GLU A 222 -31.29 35.28 27.15
C GLU A 222 -32.13 35.05 25.89
N ASP A 223 -33.28 35.72 25.79
CA ASP A 223 -34.18 35.71 24.64
C ASP A 223 -34.69 34.35 24.15
N GLY A 224 -34.50 33.28 24.93
CA GLY A 224 -34.84 31.91 24.55
C GLY A 224 -33.88 31.32 23.51
N VAL A 225 -32.64 31.79 23.45
CA VAL A 225 -31.57 31.22 22.63
C VAL A 225 -30.76 30.25 23.47
N VAL A 226 -30.51 29.04 22.94
CA VAL A 226 -29.60 28.08 23.57
C VAL A 226 -28.43 27.81 22.63
N THR A 227 -27.22 28.04 23.14
CA THR A 227 -25.98 27.70 22.45
C THR A 227 -25.65 26.23 22.69
N VAL A 228 -25.42 25.52 21.59
CA VAL A 228 -24.93 24.14 21.58
C VAL A 228 -23.58 24.15 20.88
N GLU A 229 -22.54 23.76 21.59
CA GLU A 229 -21.19 23.68 21.06
C GLU A 229 -20.89 22.25 20.62
N ILE A 230 -20.35 22.10 19.42
CA ILE A 230 -19.88 20.81 18.92
C ILE A 230 -18.37 20.79 19.05
N ILE A 231 -17.88 19.84 19.83
CA ILE A 231 -16.46 19.54 19.95
C ILE A 231 -16.16 18.46 18.91
N GLU A 232 -15.54 18.87 17.82
CA GLU A 232 -15.08 17.99 16.76
C GLU A 232 -13.70 17.44 17.10
N GLY A 233 -13.65 16.15 17.43
CA GLY A 233 -12.47 15.55 18.02
C GLY A 233 -11.30 15.35 17.05
N GLU A 234 -10.10 15.36 17.60
CA GLU A 234 -8.85 15.17 16.87
C GLU A 234 -7.91 14.20 17.60
N LEU A 235 -6.77 13.88 16.96
CA LEU A 235 -5.72 13.12 17.63
C LEU A 235 -4.71 14.07 18.24
N GLU A 236 -4.41 13.86 19.52
CA GLU A 236 -3.30 14.50 20.22
C GLU A 236 -1.97 13.99 19.64
N ASP A 237 -1.80 12.66 19.61
CA ASP A 237 -0.62 12.02 19.04
C ASP A 237 -0.91 10.61 18.51
N ILE A 238 0.05 10.10 17.73
CA ILE A 238 0.13 8.72 17.27
C ILE A 238 1.41 8.11 17.84
N ILE A 239 1.26 7.20 18.78
CA ILE A 239 2.35 6.45 19.40
C ILE A 239 2.50 5.12 18.67
N VAL A 240 3.69 4.84 18.17
CA VAL A 240 3.99 3.58 17.46
C VAL A 240 4.93 2.72 18.30
N LYS A 241 4.52 1.47 18.56
CA LYS A 241 5.25 0.47 19.36
C LYS A 241 5.54 -0.79 18.55
N GLY A 242 6.53 -1.57 18.99
CA GLY A 242 6.86 -2.89 18.41
C GLY A 242 7.79 -2.88 17.19
N LEU A 243 8.24 -1.69 16.77
CA LEU A 243 9.24 -1.55 15.71
C LEU A 243 10.66 -1.77 16.26
N SER A 244 11.50 -2.39 15.43
CA SER A 244 12.90 -2.70 15.74
C SER A 244 13.86 -2.02 14.76
N ARG A 245 13.55 -2.06 13.46
CA ARG A 245 14.37 -1.50 12.38
C ARG A 245 13.64 -0.42 11.60
N LEU A 246 12.34 -0.56 11.39
CA LEU A 246 11.55 0.39 10.62
C LEU A 246 11.38 1.69 11.42
N ASN A 247 11.62 2.82 10.76
CA ASN A 247 11.45 4.12 11.38
C ASN A 247 9.97 4.35 11.76
N PRO A 248 9.64 4.69 13.03
CA PRO A 248 8.26 4.97 13.45
C PRO A 248 7.54 6.03 12.61
N ASN A 249 8.26 7.01 12.07
CA ASN A 249 7.69 8.02 11.19
C ASN A 249 7.14 7.45 9.88
N TYR A 250 7.62 6.29 9.43
CA TYR A 250 7.08 5.59 8.26
C TYR A 250 5.60 5.25 8.45
N ILE A 251 5.24 4.76 9.64
CA ILE A 251 3.86 4.43 10.04
C ILE A 251 3.07 5.71 10.35
N LYS A 252 3.63 6.57 11.21
CA LYS A 252 2.98 7.79 11.70
C LYS A 252 2.54 8.71 10.57
N SER A 253 3.43 8.96 9.59
CA SER A 253 3.13 9.85 8.46
C SER A 253 2.03 9.32 7.53
N ARG A 254 1.90 7.99 7.41
CA ARG A 254 0.85 7.34 6.62
C ARG A 254 -0.50 7.40 7.32
N LEU A 255 -0.52 7.17 8.63
CA LEU A 255 -1.74 7.30 9.44
C LEU A 255 -2.21 8.75 9.54
N ALA A 256 -1.31 9.72 9.57
CA ALA A 256 -1.65 11.15 9.59
C ALA A 256 -2.56 11.58 8.42
N ILE A 257 -2.48 10.91 7.26
CA ILE A 257 -3.40 11.15 6.13
C ILE A 257 -4.83 10.71 6.49
N ALA A 258 -4.94 9.56 7.14
CA ALA A 258 -6.22 8.95 7.54
C ALA A 258 -6.85 9.64 8.76
N THR A 259 -6.06 10.33 9.58
CA THR A 259 -6.49 10.87 10.88
C THR A 259 -6.64 12.39 10.94
N LYS A 260 -6.64 13.10 9.79
CA LYS A 260 -6.91 14.56 9.79
C LYS A 260 -8.21 14.91 10.51
N LYS A 261 -8.19 15.98 11.30
CA LYS A 261 -9.34 16.56 12.00
C LYS A 261 -10.49 16.92 11.02
N PRO A 262 -11.75 16.63 11.37
CA PRO A 262 -12.16 15.80 12.51
C PRO A 262 -11.85 14.31 12.30
N LEU A 263 -11.47 13.64 13.39
CA LEU A 263 -11.14 12.22 13.35
C LEU A 263 -12.36 11.40 12.94
N ASN A 264 -12.17 10.56 11.91
CA ASN A 264 -13.20 9.64 11.46
C ASN A 264 -12.66 8.21 11.49
N VAL A 265 -13.36 7.32 12.20
CA VAL A 265 -12.94 5.92 12.41
C VAL A 265 -12.92 5.15 11.10
N ARG A 266 -13.85 5.41 10.17
CA ARG A 266 -13.87 4.73 8.87
C ARG A 266 -12.61 5.07 8.05
N ARG A 267 -12.16 6.34 8.11
CA ARG A 267 -10.90 6.77 7.47
C ARG A 267 -9.69 6.13 8.15
N LEU A 268 -9.65 6.11 9.48
CA LEU A 268 -8.58 5.46 10.25
C LEU A 268 -8.48 3.95 9.91
N LEU A 269 -9.61 3.24 9.90
CA LEU A 269 -9.66 1.82 9.54
C LEU A 269 -9.14 1.57 8.13
N ASN A 270 -9.50 2.39 7.15
CA ASN A 270 -8.93 2.31 5.81
C ASN A 270 -7.40 2.52 5.82
N GLY A 271 -6.90 3.49 6.58
CA GLY A 271 -5.46 3.72 6.74
C GLY A 271 -4.72 2.53 7.34
N LEU A 272 -5.29 1.90 8.38
CA LEU A 272 -4.75 0.68 8.99
C LEU A 272 -4.78 -0.51 8.03
N GLN A 273 -5.86 -0.66 7.25
CA GLN A 273 -5.95 -1.70 6.22
C GLN A 273 -4.90 -1.51 5.13
N MET A 274 -4.65 -0.27 4.71
CA MET A 274 -3.59 0.06 3.75
C MET A 274 -2.21 -0.32 4.29
N LEU A 275 -1.91 -0.02 5.55
CA LEU A 275 -0.67 -0.43 6.19
C LEU A 275 -0.55 -1.95 6.31
N ARG A 276 -1.64 -2.68 6.58
CA ARG A 276 -1.62 -4.14 6.62
C ARG A 276 -1.28 -4.79 5.26
N LEU A 277 -1.45 -4.07 4.15
CA LEU A 277 -1.04 -4.52 2.82
C LEU A 277 0.44 -4.23 2.51
N ASP A 278 1.11 -3.48 3.38
CA ASP A 278 2.53 -3.18 3.25
C ASP A 278 3.36 -4.44 3.57
N PRO A 279 4.23 -4.92 2.68
CA PRO A 279 5.03 -6.12 2.90
C PRO A 279 6.04 -5.99 4.06
N LEU A 280 6.28 -4.78 4.58
CA LEU A 280 7.14 -4.56 5.74
C LEU A 280 6.44 -4.85 7.08
N ILE A 281 5.12 -5.09 7.06
CA ILE A 281 4.27 -5.22 8.25
C ILE A 281 3.63 -6.60 8.26
N ALA A 282 3.97 -7.43 9.25
CA ALA A 282 3.32 -8.73 9.45
C ALA A 282 1.95 -8.58 10.12
N ASN A 283 1.87 -7.69 11.11
CA ASN A 283 0.64 -7.40 11.82
C ASN A 283 0.60 -5.96 12.32
N ILE A 284 -0.60 -5.41 12.42
CA ILE A 284 -0.84 -4.07 12.96
C ILE A 284 -2.15 -4.05 13.74
N SER A 285 -2.11 -3.49 14.94
CA SER A 285 -3.28 -3.18 15.75
C SER A 285 -3.23 -1.74 16.22
N ALA A 286 -4.39 -1.17 16.50
CA ALA A 286 -4.49 0.18 17.03
C ALA A 286 -5.56 0.26 18.12
N GLU A 287 -5.27 1.05 19.15
CA GLU A 287 -6.16 1.37 20.24
C GLU A 287 -6.32 2.89 20.35
N LEU A 288 -7.56 3.34 20.50
CA LEU A 288 -7.89 4.75 20.66
C LEU A 288 -8.28 5.00 22.11
N SER A 289 -7.54 5.84 22.81
CA SER A 289 -7.80 6.24 24.19
C SER A 289 -8.05 7.75 24.30
N ALA A 290 -8.60 8.19 25.43
CA ALA A 290 -8.83 9.61 25.68
C ALA A 290 -7.49 10.36 25.79
N GLY A 291 -7.43 11.55 25.18
CA GLY A 291 -6.28 12.46 25.29
C GLY A 291 -6.31 13.30 26.57
N VAL A 292 -5.39 14.26 26.66
CA VAL A 292 -5.30 15.18 27.80
C VAL A 292 -6.44 16.20 27.80
N GLU A 293 -6.75 16.79 26.64
CA GLU A 293 -7.83 17.78 26.52
C GLU A 293 -9.16 17.15 26.02
N PRO A 294 -10.32 17.71 26.41
CA PRO A 294 -11.61 17.27 25.88
C PRO A 294 -11.68 17.38 24.35
N GLY A 295 -12.04 16.29 23.68
CA GLY A 295 -12.07 16.21 22.22
C GLY A 295 -10.76 15.72 21.60
N GLU A 296 -9.69 15.57 22.39
CA GLU A 296 -8.47 14.93 21.94
C GLU A 296 -8.47 13.42 22.24
N SER A 297 -7.78 12.67 21.41
CA SER A 297 -7.62 11.22 21.57
C SER A 297 -6.19 10.81 21.24
N LEU A 298 -5.70 9.81 21.95
CA LEU A 298 -4.39 9.24 21.72
C LEU A 298 -4.54 7.95 20.91
N LEU A 299 -3.81 7.83 19.79
CA LEU A 299 -3.78 6.62 18.99
C LEU A 299 -2.53 5.82 19.27
N GLU A 300 -2.66 4.70 19.98
CA GLU A 300 -1.57 3.75 20.18
C GLU A 300 -1.61 2.68 19.09
N VAL A 301 -0.52 2.53 18.35
CA VAL A 301 -0.39 1.59 17.23
C VAL A 301 0.71 0.60 17.57
N THR A 302 0.36 -0.68 17.68
CA THR A 302 1.32 -1.77 17.86
C THR A 302 1.56 -2.46 16.53
N VAL A 303 2.81 -2.52 16.11
CA VAL A 303 3.24 -3.09 14.84
C VAL A 303 4.14 -4.28 15.09
N THR A 304 3.95 -5.35 14.34
CA THR A 304 4.90 -6.44 14.21
C THR A 304 5.54 -6.36 12.83
N GLU A 305 6.85 -6.10 12.78
CA GLU A 305 7.61 -6.06 11.52
C GLU A 305 7.60 -7.44 10.85
N ALA A 306 7.51 -7.45 9.51
CA ALA A 306 7.65 -8.68 8.73
C ALA A 306 9.12 -9.08 8.59
N ASP A 307 9.37 -10.37 8.35
CA ASP A 307 10.66 -10.80 7.83
C ASP A 307 10.79 -10.29 6.39
N THR A 308 11.79 -9.46 6.17
CA THR A 308 11.95 -8.66 4.95
C THR A 308 13.12 -9.12 4.09
N PHE A 309 13.97 -9.99 4.64
CA PHE A 309 15.02 -10.64 3.89
C PHE A 309 14.42 -11.83 3.14
N SER A 310 14.67 -11.91 1.84
CA SER A 310 14.23 -13.04 1.03
C SER A 310 15.31 -13.43 0.04
N THR A 311 15.46 -14.74 -0.13
CA THR A 311 16.35 -15.34 -1.12
C THR A 311 15.57 -16.35 -1.93
N GLN A 312 15.75 -16.35 -3.24
CA GLN A 312 15.08 -17.26 -4.15
C GLN A 312 16.07 -17.76 -5.20
N ILE A 313 15.96 -19.03 -5.57
CA ILE A 313 16.66 -19.59 -6.73
C ILE A 313 15.58 -20.00 -7.74
N VAL A 314 15.61 -19.40 -8.92
CA VAL A 314 14.73 -19.75 -10.03
C VAL A 314 15.52 -20.50 -11.09
N ILE A 315 14.99 -21.63 -11.54
CA ILE A 315 15.57 -22.45 -12.61
C ILE A 315 14.49 -22.63 -13.68
N ASP A 316 14.82 -22.29 -14.92
CA ASP A 316 13.92 -22.41 -16.07
C ASP A 316 14.69 -22.61 -17.37
N ASN A 317 13.98 -22.75 -18.49
CA ASN A 317 14.57 -22.91 -19.83
C ASN A 317 14.08 -21.84 -20.83
N GLY A 318 13.75 -20.63 -20.35
CA GLY A 318 13.09 -19.59 -21.15
C GLY A 318 14.03 -18.60 -21.85
N ARG A 319 15.33 -18.91 -22.01
CA ARG A 319 16.27 -18.09 -22.79
C ARG A 319 16.42 -18.63 -24.21
N SER A 320 16.85 -17.78 -25.14
CA SER A 320 17.14 -18.20 -26.51
C SER A 320 18.19 -19.32 -26.53
N PRO A 321 17.99 -20.41 -27.31
CA PRO A 321 18.97 -21.48 -27.47
C PRO A 321 20.37 -20.97 -27.86
N SER A 322 20.45 -19.93 -28.68
CA SER A 322 21.70 -19.27 -29.11
C SER A 322 22.67 -18.88 -28.00
N VAL A 323 22.18 -18.60 -26.79
CA VAL A 323 23.01 -18.21 -25.63
C VAL A 323 22.78 -19.15 -24.44
N GLY A 324 22.28 -20.36 -24.70
CA GLY A 324 21.88 -21.34 -23.70
C GLY A 324 20.46 -21.12 -23.17
N SER A 325 19.60 -22.11 -23.35
CA SER A 325 18.18 -22.01 -22.95
C SER A 325 17.98 -22.12 -21.44
N PHE A 326 18.81 -22.92 -20.75
CA PHE A 326 18.73 -23.17 -19.32
C PHE A 326 19.26 -22.00 -18.49
N ARG A 327 18.39 -21.40 -17.67
CA ARG A 327 18.69 -20.27 -16.79
C ARG A 327 18.71 -20.68 -15.33
N ARG A 328 19.70 -20.15 -14.62
CA ARG A 328 19.86 -20.24 -13.16
C ARG A 328 19.85 -18.83 -12.59
N ARG A 329 18.91 -18.54 -11.68
CA ARG A 329 18.68 -17.18 -11.19
C ARG A 329 18.60 -17.11 -9.67
N PRO A 330 19.73 -16.98 -8.97
CA PRO A 330 19.72 -16.54 -7.58
C PRO A 330 19.28 -15.07 -7.47
N GLN A 331 18.36 -14.83 -6.55
CA GLN A 331 17.76 -13.52 -6.27
C GLN A 331 17.83 -13.27 -4.78
N ILE A 332 18.26 -12.08 -4.39
CA ILE A 332 18.33 -11.64 -3.00
C ILE A 332 17.61 -10.32 -2.91
N ARG A 333 16.72 -10.19 -1.94
CA ARG A 333 16.02 -8.95 -1.65
C ARG A 333 16.01 -8.70 -0.15
N GLU A 334 16.34 -7.47 0.22
CA GLU A 334 16.19 -6.96 1.58
C GLU A 334 15.22 -5.79 1.55
N GLY A 335 14.07 -5.96 2.21
CA GLY A 335 13.19 -4.85 2.53
C GLY A 335 13.66 -4.10 3.77
N ASN A 336 13.37 -2.82 3.82
CA ASN A 336 13.70 -1.91 4.92
C ASN A 336 15.20 -1.89 5.28
N LEU A 337 16.09 -1.95 4.28
CA LEU A 337 17.54 -2.05 4.47
C LEU A 337 18.08 -0.95 5.42
N LEU A 338 17.73 0.31 5.18
CA LEU A 338 18.18 1.46 5.97
C LEU A 338 17.16 1.91 7.04
N GLY A 339 16.08 1.17 7.25
CA GLY A 339 15.01 1.56 8.18
C GLY A 339 14.02 2.60 7.62
N LEU A 340 14.14 2.97 6.34
CA LEU A 340 13.33 4.02 5.70
C LEU A 340 12.09 3.46 4.98
N GLY A 341 11.87 2.14 5.06
CA GLY A 341 10.94 1.41 4.22
C GLY A 341 11.42 1.25 2.77
N ASP A 342 12.73 1.41 2.56
CA ASP A 342 13.43 1.20 1.30
C ASP A 342 13.56 -0.29 0.96
N ALA A 343 14.00 -0.64 -0.26
CA ALA A 343 14.27 -2.01 -0.64
C ALA A 343 15.48 -2.10 -1.56
N LEU A 344 16.36 -3.06 -1.30
CA LEU A 344 17.47 -3.44 -2.16
C LEU A 344 17.17 -4.80 -2.78
N GLU A 345 17.35 -4.91 -4.09
CA GLU A 345 17.17 -6.15 -4.83
C GLU A 345 18.42 -6.42 -5.68
N PHE A 346 18.89 -7.65 -5.62
CA PHE A 346 20.01 -8.19 -6.38
C PHE A 346 19.52 -9.41 -7.16
N ASN A 347 19.81 -9.44 -8.45
CA ASN A 347 19.54 -10.58 -9.30
C ASN A 347 20.81 -10.93 -10.07
N TYR A 348 21.12 -12.22 -10.13
CA TYR A 348 22.11 -12.75 -11.04
C TYR A 348 21.45 -13.83 -11.90
N THR A 349 21.66 -13.81 -13.20
CA THR A 349 21.15 -14.79 -14.15
C THR A 349 22.32 -15.37 -14.94
N ASN A 350 22.46 -16.68 -14.91
CA ASN A 350 23.48 -17.41 -15.65
C ASN A 350 22.83 -18.41 -16.63
N THR A 351 23.40 -18.51 -17.83
CA THR A 351 23.19 -19.56 -18.82
C THR A 351 24.54 -20.08 -19.31
N ASP A 352 24.53 -21.06 -20.21
CA ASP A 352 25.77 -21.60 -20.80
C ASP A 352 26.51 -20.58 -21.69
N GLY A 353 25.85 -19.50 -22.14
CA GLY A 353 26.43 -18.45 -22.99
C GLY A 353 26.04 -17.03 -22.57
N SER A 354 25.63 -16.80 -21.33
CA SER A 354 25.31 -15.45 -20.85
C SER A 354 25.35 -15.34 -19.33
N ASP A 355 25.87 -14.20 -18.88
CA ASP A 355 25.86 -13.77 -17.48
C ASP A 355 25.24 -12.38 -17.37
N THR A 356 24.23 -12.24 -16.53
CA THR A 356 23.54 -10.98 -16.27
C THR A 356 23.49 -10.69 -14.78
N PHE A 357 23.81 -9.46 -14.43
CA PHE A 357 23.76 -8.92 -13.08
C PHE A 357 22.85 -7.70 -13.06
N ASP A 358 21.90 -7.66 -12.13
CA ASP A 358 21.02 -6.53 -11.91
C ASP A 358 20.97 -6.17 -10.43
N VAL A 359 21.05 -4.87 -10.13
CA VAL A 359 20.82 -4.33 -8.79
C VAL A 359 19.82 -3.19 -8.87
N SER A 360 18.91 -3.12 -7.90
CA SER A 360 18.01 -1.99 -7.79
C SER A 360 17.74 -1.59 -6.35
N TYR A 361 17.60 -0.28 -6.15
CA TYR A 361 17.28 0.33 -4.87
C TYR A 361 16.02 1.18 -5.00
N THR A 362 15.02 0.91 -4.18
CA THR A 362 13.72 1.61 -4.19
C THR A 362 13.52 2.34 -2.87
N LEU A 363 13.27 3.64 -2.94
CA LEU A 363 13.07 4.52 -1.78
C LEU A 363 11.63 5.08 -1.80
N PRO A 364 10.83 4.91 -0.73
CA PRO A 364 9.59 5.64 -0.56
C PRO A 364 9.87 7.12 -0.29
N ILE A 365 9.27 8.01 -1.08
CA ILE A 365 9.54 9.46 -1.03
C ILE A 365 8.42 10.26 -0.37
N ASN A 366 7.26 9.66 -0.10
CA ASN A 366 6.15 10.30 0.61
C ASN A 366 5.18 9.28 1.24
N PRO A 367 4.26 9.71 2.14
CA PRO A 367 3.34 8.82 2.82
C PRO A 367 2.17 8.32 1.96
N ARG A 368 2.09 8.70 0.68
CA ARG A 368 1.16 8.14 -0.30
C ARG A 368 1.80 7.04 -1.16
N ASN A 369 2.87 6.43 -0.66
CA ASN A 369 3.60 5.35 -1.33
C ASN A 369 4.18 5.74 -2.70
N GLY A 370 4.51 7.02 -2.89
CA GLY A 370 5.37 7.43 -4.01
C GLY A 370 6.76 6.84 -3.84
N THR A 371 7.39 6.37 -4.93
CA THR A 371 8.70 5.73 -4.90
C THR A 371 9.65 6.31 -5.94
N LEU A 372 10.93 6.37 -5.56
CA LEU A 372 12.06 6.58 -6.46
C LEU A 372 12.83 5.25 -6.56
N ARG A 373 13.02 4.72 -7.75
CA ARG A 373 13.80 3.50 -8.00
C ARG A 373 15.02 3.83 -8.86
N LEU A 374 16.18 3.40 -8.40
CA LEU A 374 17.43 3.41 -9.14
C LEU A 374 17.76 1.97 -9.51
N ALA A 375 18.11 1.71 -10.77
CA ALA A 375 18.53 0.39 -11.20
C ALA A 375 19.74 0.45 -12.12
N TYR A 376 20.60 -0.56 -11.99
CA TYR A 376 21.77 -0.78 -12.81
C TYR A 376 21.83 -2.27 -13.15
N GLY A 377 22.22 -2.57 -14.38
CA GLY A 377 22.52 -3.95 -14.76
C GLY A 377 23.54 -4.04 -15.85
N THR A 378 24.17 -5.21 -15.95
CA THR A 378 25.16 -5.56 -16.97
C THR A 378 24.93 -6.98 -17.45
N THR A 379 25.11 -7.20 -18.75
CA THR A 379 24.96 -8.50 -19.40
C THR A 379 26.15 -8.72 -20.31
N ALA A 380 26.83 -9.85 -20.14
CA ALA A 380 27.73 -10.42 -21.12
C ALA A 380 27.04 -11.63 -21.76
N SER A 381 27.15 -11.78 -23.08
CA SER A 381 26.58 -12.90 -23.82
C SER A 381 27.51 -13.32 -24.94
N GLU A 382 27.61 -14.63 -25.16
CA GLU A 382 28.35 -15.28 -26.23
C GLU A 382 27.39 -16.24 -26.95
N VAL A 383 27.44 -16.26 -28.29
CA VAL A 383 26.63 -17.19 -29.08
C VAL A 383 27.27 -18.57 -29.09
N ILE A 384 26.60 -19.54 -28.48
CA ILE A 384 27.07 -20.93 -28.32
C ILE A 384 26.37 -21.92 -29.25
N GLU A 385 25.45 -21.46 -30.11
CA GLU A 385 24.67 -22.34 -30.99
C GLU A 385 25.42 -22.64 -32.30
N PRO A 386 25.66 -23.93 -32.63
CA PRO A 386 26.29 -24.29 -33.89
C PRO A 386 25.45 -23.91 -35.13
N PRO A 387 26.08 -23.48 -36.23
CA PRO A 387 27.53 -23.38 -36.47
C PRO A 387 28.13 -22.01 -36.10
N PHE A 388 27.38 -21.16 -35.38
CA PHE A 388 27.78 -19.80 -35.03
C PHE A 388 28.73 -19.74 -33.83
N ASP A 389 28.83 -20.83 -33.07
CA ASP A 389 29.82 -21.10 -32.01
C ASP A 389 31.29 -21.07 -32.47
N ARG A 390 31.57 -20.82 -33.75
CA ARG A 390 32.91 -20.82 -34.36
C ARG A 390 33.41 -19.42 -34.73
N ILE A 391 32.56 -18.42 -34.61
CA ILE A 391 32.85 -17.05 -35.04
C ILE A 391 32.80 -16.06 -33.88
N ASP A 392 32.80 -16.55 -32.65
CA ASP A 392 32.95 -15.79 -31.39
C ASP A 392 32.13 -14.49 -31.43
N ILE A 393 30.80 -14.67 -31.44
CA ILE A 393 29.86 -13.55 -31.46
C ILE A 393 29.55 -13.16 -30.03
N ASP A 394 30.07 -12.01 -29.60
CA ASP A 394 29.90 -11.51 -28.25
C ASP A 394 29.06 -10.24 -28.21
N SER A 395 28.37 -10.06 -27.08
CA SER A 395 27.67 -8.84 -26.75
C SER A 395 27.82 -8.50 -25.27
N GLU A 396 28.32 -7.30 -25.02
CA GLU A 396 28.31 -6.70 -23.70
C GLU A 396 27.28 -5.56 -23.68
N SER A 397 26.48 -5.46 -22.62
CA SER A 397 25.55 -4.36 -22.47
C SER A 397 25.39 -3.96 -21.01
N ARG A 398 25.11 -2.68 -20.78
CA ARG A 398 24.79 -2.13 -19.46
C ARG A 398 23.64 -1.15 -19.55
N PHE A 399 22.85 -1.08 -18.50
CA PHE A 399 21.76 -0.11 -18.40
C PHE A 399 21.76 0.61 -17.06
N TYR A 400 21.23 1.84 -17.09
CA TYR A 400 20.97 2.69 -15.94
C TYR A 400 19.52 3.18 -16.03
N GLU A 401 18.75 3.03 -14.96
CA GLU A 401 17.38 3.51 -14.89
C GLU A 401 17.11 4.30 -13.62
N ILE A 402 16.35 5.38 -13.79
CA ILE A 402 15.76 6.17 -12.70
C ILE A 402 14.26 6.22 -12.95
N THR A 403 13.48 5.72 -12.00
CA THR A 403 12.02 5.70 -12.09
C THR A 403 11.39 6.43 -10.91
N LEU A 404 10.49 7.36 -11.21
CA LEU A 404 9.61 7.99 -10.23
C LEU A 404 8.20 7.47 -10.44
N ARG A 405 7.57 6.93 -9.40
CA ARG A 405 6.22 6.36 -9.43
C ARG A 405 5.38 6.96 -8.30
N GLN A 406 4.15 7.37 -8.62
CA GLN A 406 3.23 7.95 -7.64
C GLN A 406 1.82 7.34 -7.77
N PRO A 407 1.34 6.61 -6.75
CA PRO A 407 -0.08 6.33 -6.61
C PRO A 407 -0.88 7.63 -6.46
N VAL A 408 -1.83 7.86 -7.35
CA VAL A 408 -2.73 9.04 -7.34
C VAL A 408 -4.08 8.71 -6.75
N PHE A 409 -4.47 7.43 -6.79
CA PHE A 409 -5.65 6.89 -6.13
C PHE A 409 -5.28 5.52 -5.56
N GLN A 410 -5.61 5.30 -4.29
CA GLN A 410 -5.27 4.05 -3.62
C GLN A 410 -6.32 3.70 -2.56
N THR A 411 -6.79 2.46 -2.64
CA THR A 411 -7.68 1.80 -1.68
C THR A 411 -7.18 0.37 -1.49
N PRO A 412 -7.69 -0.39 -0.49
CA PRO A 412 -7.27 -1.77 -0.30
C PRO A 412 -7.51 -2.70 -1.51
N THR A 413 -8.42 -2.32 -2.41
CA THR A 413 -8.87 -3.13 -3.55
C THR A 413 -8.62 -2.49 -4.90
N GLU A 414 -8.17 -1.24 -4.97
CA GLU A 414 -8.01 -0.53 -6.23
C GLU A 414 -6.90 0.52 -6.14
N GLU A 415 -6.07 0.59 -7.17
CA GLU A 415 -4.96 1.52 -7.27
C GLU A 415 -4.84 2.09 -8.69
N VAL A 416 -4.57 3.39 -8.78
CA VAL A 416 -4.10 4.08 -9.99
C VAL A 416 -2.78 4.75 -9.67
N ALA A 417 -1.75 4.47 -10.46
CA ALA A 417 -0.45 5.11 -10.34
C ALA A 417 0.02 5.67 -11.69
N ILE A 418 0.80 6.74 -11.60
CA ILE A 418 1.49 7.35 -12.74
C ILE A 418 2.99 7.33 -12.47
N GLY A 419 3.79 7.36 -13.52
CA GLY A 419 5.23 7.46 -13.34
C GLY A 419 5.98 7.85 -14.60
N ILE A 420 7.27 8.10 -14.38
CA ILE A 420 8.25 8.45 -15.40
C ILE A 420 9.52 7.65 -15.15
N THR A 421 10.10 7.12 -16.22
CA THR A 421 11.39 6.43 -16.20
C THR A 421 12.33 7.10 -17.19
N GLY A 422 13.50 7.53 -16.73
CA GLY A 422 14.64 7.83 -17.59
C GLY A 422 15.57 6.63 -17.64
N SER A 423 15.99 6.23 -18.84
CA SER A 423 16.92 5.10 -19.03
C SER A 423 18.04 5.43 -20.00
N ARG A 424 19.23 4.92 -19.72
CA ARG A 424 20.37 4.87 -20.63
C ARG A 424 20.84 3.44 -20.78
N GLN A 425 21.00 2.97 -22.01
CA GLN A 425 21.52 1.65 -22.33
C GLN A 425 22.68 1.79 -23.31
N GLU A 426 23.75 1.06 -23.04
CA GLU A 426 24.94 1.01 -23.88
C GLU A 426 25.24 -0.45 -24.17
N SER A 427 25.52 -0.77 -25.43
CA SER A 427 25.88 -2.12 -25.84
C SER A 427 27.00 -2.10 -26.86
N GLU A 428 27.84 -3.11 -26.83
CA GLU A 428 28.95 -3.32 -27.76
C GLU A 428 28.87 -4.76 -28.29
N THR A 429 29.19 -4.96 -29.56
CA THR A 429 29.15 -6.27 -30.20
C THR A 429 30.42 -6.55 -31.00
N SER A 430 30.87 -7.80 -30.98
CA SER A 430 32.04 -8.27 -31.73
C SER A 430 31.78 -9.59 -32.44
N ILE A 431 32.57 -9.84 -33.47
CA ILE A 431 32.72 -11.14 -34.14
C ILE A 431 34.22 -11.42 -34.21
N LEU A 432 34.67 -12.60 -33.79
CA LEU A 432 36.09 -12.99 -33.82
C LEU A 432 36.96 -11.92 -33.13
N ASP A 433 36.57 -11.50 -31.93
CA ASP A 433 37.20 -10.45 -31.13
C ASP A 433 37.32 -9.07 -31.84
N THR A 434 36.62 -8.89 -32.96
CA THR A 434 36.67 -7.67 -33.75
C THR A 434 35.33 -6.93 -33.61
N PRO A 435 35.33 -5.65 -33.20
CA PRO A 435 34.09 -4.87 -33.10
C PRO A 435 33.31 -4.92 -34.41
N PHE A 436 32.02 -5.22 -34.33
CA PHE A 436 31.17 -5.41 -35.49
C PHE A 436 29.74 -4.93 -35.23
N PRO A 437 29.16 -4.06 -36.08
CA PRO A 437 27.80 -3.54 -35.90
C PRO A 437 26.72 -4.58 -36.23
N LEU A 438 26.31 -5.35 -35.23
CA LEU A 438 25.24 -6.35 -35.36
C LEU A 438 23.84 -5.78 -35.15
N SER A 439 23.72 -4.62 -34.51
CA SER A 439 22.46 -3.97 -34.19
C SER A 439 22.21 -2.77 -35.10
N ALA A 440 20.94 -2.52 -35.45
CA ALA A 440 20.57 -1.27 -36.10
C ALA A 440 20.81 -0.07 -35.16
N GLY A 441 21.52 0.95 -35.63
CA GLY A 441 21.99 2.07 -34.79
C GLY A 441 23.37 1.85 -34.15
N ALA A 442 24.03 0.72 -34.43
CA ALA A 442 25.42 0.56 -34.03
C ALA A 442 26.35 1.46 -34.86
N ASP A 443 27.36 2.06 -34.21
CA ASP A 443 28.46 2.74 -34.87
C ASP A 443 29.42 1.75 -35.55
N ASP A 444 30.43 2.26 -36.27
CA ASP A 444 31.43 1.42 -36.95
C ASP A 444 32.24 0.52 -35.98
N GLU A 445 32.21 0.82 -34.67
CA GLU A 445 32.81 0.03 -33.60
C GLU A 445 31.80 -0.93 -32.95
N GLY A 446 30.64 -1.15 -33.55
CA GLY A 446 29.63 -2.06 -33.03
C GLY A 446 28.93 -1.59 -31.76
N ARG A 447 29.03 -0.31 -31.41
CA ARG A 447 28.45 0.25 -30.19
C ARG A 447 27.10 0.91 -30.45
N THR A 448 26.12 0.64 -29.59
CA THR A 448 24.81 1.32 -29.60
C THR A 448 24.60 2.05 -28.28
N ARG A 449 24.05 3.27 -28.33
CA ARG A 449 23.71 4.06 -27.14
C ARG A 449 22.28 4.55 -27.21
N ILE A 450 21.42 4.00 -26.37
CA ILE A 450 19.99 4.34 -26.34
C ILE A 450 19.68 5.13 -25.08
N ASN A 451 19.14 6.33 -25.26
CA ASN A 451 18.58 7.12 -24.18
C ASN A 451 17.07 7.25 -24.39
N ALA A 452 16.27 6.97 -23.36
CA ALA A 452 14.81 7.01 -23.47
C ALA A 452 14.15 7.57 -22.22
N ILE A 453 13.02 8.26 -22.43
CA ILE A 453 12.09 8.66 -21.40
C ILE A 453 10.78 7.89 -21.62
N ARG A 454 10.27 7.26 -20.56
CA ARG A 454 9.01 6.51 -20.58
C ARG A 454 8.04 7.11 -19.59
N LEU A 455 6.88 7.55 -20.07
CA LEU A 455 5.75 7.94 -19.22
C LEU A 455 4.81 6.76 -19.13
N PHE A 456 4.35 6.42 -17.93
CA PHE A 456 3.42 5.30 -17.75
C PHE A 456 2.31 5.63 -16.78
N GLN A 457 1.18 4.95 -16.98
CA GLN A 457 0.08 4.87 -16.04
C GLN A 457 -0.32 3.43 -15.86
N GLU A 458 -0.74 3.08 -14.66
CA GLU A 458 -1.19 1.75 -14.33
C GLU A 458 -2.41 1.79 -13.41
N TRP A 459 -3.28 0.82 -13.60
CA TRP A 459 -4.49 0.62 -12.84
C TRP A 459 -4.58 -0.84 -12.44
N THR A 460 -4.86 -1.10 -11.17
CA THR A 460 -5.11 -2.45 -10.67
C THR A 460 -6.38 -2.43 -9.83
N LYS A 461 -7.23 -3.43 -10.01
CA LYS A 461 -8.43 -3.67 -9.21
C LYS A 461 -8.47 -5.13 -8.77
N ARG A 462 -8.69 -5.36 -7.49
CA ARG A 462 -8.67 -6.67 -6.84
C ARG A 462 -10.00 -6.88 -6.13
N SER A 463 -10.58 -8.05 -6.32
CA SER A 463 -11.70 -8.57 -5.54
C SER A 463 -11.31 -9.95 -4.99
N GLU A 464 -12.20 -10.58 -4.25
CA GLU A 464 -11.99 -11.95 -3.75
C GLU A 464 -11.84 -12.98 -4.88
N GLN A 465 -12.39 -12.69 -6.06
CA GLN A 465 -12.49 -13.65 -7.17
C GLN A 465 -11.63 -13.26 -8.38
N GLN A 466 -11.27 -12.00 -8.52
CA GLN A 466 -10.68 -11.47 -9.76
C GLN A 466 -9.64 -10.40 -9.46
N VAL A 467 -8.59 -10.39 -10.26
CA VAL A 467 -7.63 -9.29 -10.34
C VAL A 467 -7.64 -8.78 -11.77
N LEU A 468 -7.90 -7.50 -11.94
CA LEU A 468 -7.81 -6.79 -13.21
C LEU A 468 -6.63 -5.82 -13.12
N ALA A 469 -5.83 -5.77 -14.16
CA ALA A 469 -4.74 -4.82 -14.29
C ALA A 469 -4.72 -4.24 -15.71
N ALA A 470 -4.39 -2.96 -15.83
CA ALA A 470 -4.14 -2.29 -17.09
C ALA A 470 -2.93 -1.38 -16.95
N ARG A 471 -2.08 -1.33 -17.98
CA ARG A 471 -0.94 -0.43 -18.04
C ARG A 471 -0.88 0.22 -19.43
N SER A 472 -0.55 1.49 -19.47
CA SER A 472 -0.26 2.23 -20.70
C SER A 472 1.07 2.94 -20.54
N GLN A 473 1.86 2.97 -21.61
CA GLN A 473 3.20 3.54 -21.61
C GLN A 473 3.46 4.26 -22.94
N LEU A 474 4.03 5.46 -22.85
CA LEU A 474 4.58 6.22 -23.97
C LEU A 474 6.10 6.26 -23.82
N SER A 475 6.83 5.80 -24.83
CA SER A 475 8.29 5.77 -24.83
C SER A 475 8.83 6.72 -25.90
N ILE A 476 9.75 7.59 -25.51
CA ILE A 476 10.35 8.61 -26.38
C ILE A 476 11.86 8.45 -26.32
N GLY A 477 12.49 8.17 -27.45
CA GLY A 477 13.95 8.20 -27.58
C GLY A 477 14.46 9.64 -27.57
N ILE A 478 15.53 9.91 -26.83
CA ILE A 478 16.18 11.22 -26.78
C ILE A 478 17.57 11.13 -27.43
N SER A 479 17.82 12.00 -28.41
CA SER A 479 19.15 12.21 -28.97
C SER A 479 19.91 13.18 -28.05
N SER A 480 20.64 12.64 -27.07
CA SER A 480 21.76 13.39 -26.50
C SER A 480 22.97 13.19 -27.43
N GLY A 481 23.87 14.16 -27.56
CA GLY A 481 24.85 14.29 -28.66
C GLY A 481 25.73 13.09 -29.08
N ASP A 482 25.65 11.95 -28.40
CA ASP A 482 26.35 10.68 -28.70
C ASP A 482 25.39 9.49 -28.94
N THR A 483 24.10 9.72 -29.15
CA THR A 483 23.13 8.69 -29.54
C THR A 483 23.42 8.30 -31.00
N THR A 484 24.02 7.13 -31.20
CA THR A 484 24.23 6.49 -32.52
C THR A 484 23.13 5.49 -32.82
#